data_AF-K1T9E9-F1
#
_entry.id   AF-K1T9E9-F1
#
_cell.length_a   1.000
_cell.length_b   1.000
_cell.length_c   1.000
_cell.angle_alpha   90.00
_cell.angle_beta   90.00
_cell.angle_gamma   90.00
#
_symmetry.space_group_name_H-M   'P 1'
#
loop_
_entity.id
_entity.type
_entity.pdbx_description
1 polymer ?
#
loop_
_entity_poly.entity_id
_entity_poly.type
_entity_poly.pdbx_seq_one_letter_code
_entity_poly.pdbx_strand_id
1 'polypeptide(L)' 'MNTKQPYTHVGPGLPPLYGAQAKALILGSFPSPKSRTQGFYYGHPQNRFWPLMATLTHSPTPAW' A
#
# COMPACT_ATOMS: atom_id res chain seq x y z
N MET A 1 -25.16 15.45 -21.06
CA MET A 1 -25.09 13.97 -20.96
C MET A 1 -23.77 13.60 -20.29
N ASN A 2 -23.82 12.89 -19.16
CA ASN A 2 -22.65 12.61 -18.32
C ASN A 2 -21.96 11.32 -18.80
N THR A 3 -20.95 11.43 -19.65
CA THR A 3 -20.22 10.31 -20.27
C THR A 3 -19.15 9.70 -19.36
N LYS A 4 -19.51 9.37 -18.11
CA LYS A 4 -18.57 8.63 -17.25
C LYS A 4 -18.42 7.21 -17.78
N GLN A 5 -17.19 6.83 -18.13
CA GLN A 5 -16.83 5.47 -18.49
C GLN A 5 -17.24 4.49 -17.38
N PRO A 6 -17.71 3.28 -17.72
CA PRO A 6 -18.08 2.28 -16.74
C PRO A 6 -16.89 1.89 -15.86
N TYR A 7 -17.14 1.69 -14.57
CA TYR A 7 -16.11 1.23 -13.64
C TYR A 7 -15.63 -0.17 -14.03
N THR A 8 -14.31 -0.35 -14.12
CA THR A 8 -13.70 -1.66 -14.33
C THR A 8 -13.43 -2.31 -12.98
N HIS A 9 -13.87 -3.56 -12.82
CA HIS A 9 -13.46 -4.36 -11.66
C HIS A 9 -11.96 -4.62 -11.73
N VAL A 10 -11.22 -4.05 -10.80
CA VAL A 10 -9.78 -4.29 -10.66
C VAL A 10 -9.64 -5.55 -9.81
N GLY A 11 -8.82 -6.52 -10.27
CA GLY A 11 -8.58 -7.80 -9.60
C GLY A 11 -8.13 -7.65 -8.14
N PRO A 12 -7.94 -8.76 -7.40
CA PRO A 12 -7.70 -8.72 -5.96
C PRO A 12 -6.51 -7.81 -5.61
N GLY A 13 -6.59 -7.19 -4.43
CA GLY A 13 -5.48 -6.43 -3.87
C GLY A 13 -4.27 -7.31 -3.52
N LEU A 14 -3.36 -6.77 -2.73
CA LEU A 14 -2.27 -7.55 -2.15
C LEU A 14 -2.83 -8.45 -1.01
N PRO A 15 -2.21 -9.62 -0.74
CA PRO A 15 -2.62 -10.48 0.37
C PRO A 15 -2.37 -9.78 1.72
N PRO A 16 -3.22 -9.96 2.73
CA PRO A 16 -3.04 -9.31 4.02
C PRO A 16 -1.72 -9.73 4.68
N LEU A 17 -1.01 -8.76 5.27
CA LEU A 17 0.19 -9.01 6.07
C LEU A 17 -0.17 -8.84 7.55
N TYR A 18 -0.03 -9.91 8.34
CA TYR A 18 -0.39 -9.93 9.76
C TYR A 18 0.48 -10.94 10.54
N GLY A 19 0.48 -10.83 11.87
CA GLY A 19 1.21 -11.73 12.76
C GLY A 19 0.64 -11.74 14.18
N ALA A 20 0.92 -12.80 14.94
CA ALA A 20 0.34 -13.00 16.28
C ALA A 20 0.68 -11.89 17.30
N GLN A 21 1.77 -11.14 17.06
CA GLN A 21 2.22 -10.04 17.92
C GLN A 21 1.80 -8.65 17.41
N ALA A 22 1.04 -8.58 16.30
CA ALA A 22 0.59 -7.31 15.75
C ALA A 22 -0.35 -6.60 16.73
N LYS A 23 -0.03 -5.35 17.08
CA LYS A 23 -0.82 -4.52 18.01
C LYS A 23 -1.73 -3.52 17.29
N ALA A 24 -1.54 -3.34 15.99
CA ALA A 24 -2.27 -2.39 15.17
C ALA A 24 -2.48 -2.97 13.77
N LEU A 25 -3.61 -2.61 13.15
CA LEU A 25 -3.98 -2.95 11.79
C LEU A 25 -4.02 -1.67 10.95
N ILE A 26 -3.30 -1.63 9.84
CA ILE A 26 -3.26 -0.50 8.92
C ILE A 26 -4.11 -0.84 7.71
N LEU A 27 -5.23 -0.13 7.53
CA LEU A 27 -6.16 -0.33 6.43
C LEU A 27 -5.99 0.78 5.39
N GLY A 28 -5.44 0.43 4.23
CA GLY A 28 -5.46 1.28 3.03
C GLY A 28 -6.77 1.15 2.26
N SER A 29 -7.02 2.08 1.33
CA SER A 29 -8.20 2.03 0.45
C SER A 29 -8.08 0.93 -0.61
N PHE A 30 -7.08 1.02 -1.49
CA PHE A 30 -6.76 0.00 -2.48
C PHE A 30 -5.30 0.17 -2.96
N PRO A 31 -4.55 -0.92 -3.21
CA PRO A 31 -3.16 -0.80 -3.66
C PRO A 31 -3.09 -0.16 -5.04
N SER A 32 -2.25 0.87 -5.16
CA SER A 32 -1.98 1.54 -6.43
C SER A 32 -1.44 0.55 -7.47
N PRO A 33 -1.58 0.82 -8.78
CA PRO A 33 -1.00 0.00 -9.83
C PRO A 33 0.48 -0.31 -9.58
N LYS A 34 1.27 0.70 -9.19
CA LYS A 34 2.70 0.54 -8.88
C LYS A 34 2.94 -0.45 -7.72
N SER A 35 2.17 -0.34 -6.63
CA SER A 35 2.27 -1.26 -5.49
C SER A 35 1.92 -2.69 -5.89
N ARG A 36 0.92 -2.86 -6.76
CA ARG A 36 0.54 -4.17 -7.30
C ARG A 36 1.63 -4.75 -8.21
N THR A 37 2.22 -3.94 -9.09
CA THR A 37 3.32 -4.39 -9.98
C THR A 37 4.57 -4.79 -9.22
N GLN A 38 4.86 -4.14 -8.09
CA GLN A 38 6.02 -4.45 -7.24
C GLN A 38 5.73 -5.56 -6.23
N GLY A 39 4.47 -5.93 -6.01
CA GLY A 39 4.08 -6.86 -4.94
C GLY A 39 4.36 -6.31 -3.54
N PHE A 40 4.46 -4.99 -3.38
CA PHE A 40 4.89 -4.34 -2.13
C PHE A 40 3.93 -3.24 -1.71
N TYR A 41 3.47 -3.30 -0.47
CA TYR A 41 2.56 -2.30 0.10
C TYR A 41 3.23 -0.92 0.12
N TYR A 42 2.49 0.10 -0.31
CA TYR A 42 2.96 1.49 -0.31
C TYR A 42 4.28 1.70 -1.10
N GLY A 43 4.60 0.85 -2.08
CA GLY A 43 5.89 0.87 -2.81
C GLY A 43 6.10 2.02 -3.80
N HIS A 44 5.11 2.90 -3.98
CA HIS A 44 5.28 4.09 -4.82
C HIS A 44 6.20 5.12 -4.13
N PRO A 45 7.22 5.70 -4.79
CA PRO A 45 8.20 6.59 -4.14
C PRO A 45 7.60 7.85 -3.50
N GLN A 46 6.47 8.34 -4.04
CA GLN A 46 5.73 9.47 -3.45
C GLN A 46 4.86 9.09 -2.24
N ASN A 47 4.71 7.78 -1.95
CA ASN A 47 4.00 7.34 -0.77
C ASN A 47 4.87 7.55 0.48
N ARG A 48 4.36 8.32 1.44
CA ARG A 48 5.11 8.72 2.64
C ARG A 48 5.06 7.70 3.77
N PHE A 49 4.38 6.57 3.59
CA PHE A 49 4.20 5.57 4.63
C PHE A 49 5.55 5.07 5.18
N TRP A 50 6.40 4.53 4.32
CA TRP A 50 7.67 3.94 4.75
C TRP A 50 8.68 4.96 5.29
N PRO A 51 8.87 6.14 4.68
CA PRO A 51 9.69 7.21 5.29
C PRO A 51 9.21 7.62 6.69
N LEU A 52 7.89 7.71 6.89
CA LEU A 52 7.30 8.03 8.19
C LEU A 52 7.57 6.91 9.21
N MET A 53 7.30 5.66 8.84
CA MET A 53 7.54 4.51 9.73
C MET A 53 9.02 4.41 10.11
N ALA A 54 9.93 4.54 9.15
CA ALA A 54 11.38 4.55 9.39
C ALA A 54 11.79 5.59 10.43
N THR A 55 11.22 6.79 10.34
CA THR A 55 11.46 7.88 11.32
C THR A 55 10.93 7.51 12.70
N LEU A 56 9.69 7.01 12.79
CA LEU A 56 9.05 6.69 14.07
C LEU A 56 9.68 5.49 14.79
N THR A 57 10.15 4.50 14.03
CA THR A 57 10.74 3.27 14.57
C THR A 57 12.26 3.29 14.58
N HIS A 58 12.89 4.40 14.19
CA HIS A 58 14.35 4.52 14.04
C HIS A 58 14.95 3.38 13.20
N SER A 59 14.24 2.97 12.15
CA SER A 59 14.63 1.88 11.25
C SER A 59 15.05 2.44 9.89
N PRO A 60 15.90 1.76 9.11
CA PRO A 60 16.23 2.22 7.77
C PRO A 60 14.98 2.23 6.88
N THR A 61 14.93 3.17 5.93
CA THR A 61 13.93 3.11 4.86
C THR A 61 14.17 1.86 4.02
N PRO A 62 13.11 1.21 3.49
CA PRO A 62 13.27 0.08 2.58
C PRO A 62 14.15 0.47 1.37
N ALA A 63 14.93 -0.47 0.87
CA ALA A 63 15.53 -0.38 -0.46
C ALA A 63 14.56 -1.04 -1.45
N TRP A 64 13.69 -0.23 -2.05
CA TRP A 64 12.57 -0.63 -2.91
C TRP A 64 13.00 -1.02 -4.32
#